data_AF-A0A7Y5WZ69-F1
#
_entry.id   AF-A0A7Y5WZ69-F1
#
_cell.length_a   1.000
_cell.length_b   1.000
_cell.length_c   1.000
_cell.angle_alpha   90.00
_cell.angle_beta   90.00
_cell.angle_gamma   90.00
#
_symmetry.space_group_name_H-M   'P 1'
#
loop_
_entity.id
_entity.type
_entity.pdbx_description
1 polymer ?
#
loop_
_entity_poly.entity_id
_entity_poly.type
_entity_poly.pdbx_seq_one_letter_code
_entity_poly.pdbx_strand_id
1 'polypeptide(L)' 'MIDWCDKCEELMQPYLDGTLSDAEVAQAQHHLELCSWCAKRYHFEERLRHYVRVAVSEPMSAELKARLSALRTPLDA' A
#
# COMPACT_ATOMS: atom_id res chain seq x y z
N MET A 1 -5.49 24.42 -17.70
CA MET A 1 -5.33 23.08 -18.31
C MET A 1 -4.86 22.19 -17.18
N ILE A 2 -5.67 21.22 -16.75
CA ILE A 2 -5.30 20.33 -15.64
C ILE A 2 -4.23 19.38 -16.19
N ASP A 3 -3.06 19.35 -15.55
CA ASP A 3 -2.09 18.29 -15.83
C ASP A 3 -2.63 17.00 -15.20
N TRP A 4 -3.09 16.09 -16.06
CA TRP A 4 -3.63 14.81 -15.61
C TRP A 4 -2.55 13.94 -14.95
N CYS A 5 -1.26 14.21 -15.18
CA CYS A 5 -0.18 13.52 -14.48
C CYS A 5 -0.12 13.92 -12.99
N ASP A 6 -0.28 15.21 -12.67
CA ASP A 6 -0.31 15.69 -11.28
C ASP A 6 -1.50 15.08 -10.52
N LYS A 7 -2.67 15.08 -11.16
CA LYS A 7 -3.86 14.43 -10.58
C LYS A 7 -3.68 12.92 -10.44
N CYS A 8 -2.98 12.28 -11.37
CA CYS A 8 -2.68 10.84 -11.29
C CYS A 8 -1.75 10.54 -10.12
N GLU A 9 -0.81 11.43 -9.78
CA GLU A 9 0.07 11.27 -8.61
C GLU A 9 -0.72 11.34 -7.29
N GLU A 10 -1.70 12.24 -7.19
CA GLU A 10 -2.62 12.31 -6.04
C GLU A 10 -3.51 11.06 -5.91
N LEU A 11 -4.00 10.53 -7.04
CA LEU A 11 -4.88 9.36 -7.08
C LEU A 11 -4.14 8.02 -6.96
N MET A 12 -2.81 8.01 -7.08
CA MET A 12 -2.01 6.79 -7.11
C MET A 12 -2.08 5.99 -5.80
N GLN A 13 -1.98 6.66 -4.64
CA GLN A 13 -2.08 5.98 -3.35
C GLN A 13 -3.48 5.38 -3.12
N PRO A 14 -4.59 6.14 -3.28
CA PRO A 14 -5.93 5.57 -3.20
C PRO A 14 -6.20 4.43 -4.18
N TYR A 15 -5.68 4.52 -5.41
CA TYR A 15 -5.79 3.46 -6.40
C TYR A 15 -5.10 2.17 -5.96
N LEU A 16 -3.88 2.27 -5.42
CA LEU A 16 -3.12 1.13 -4.89
C LEU A 16 -3.68 0.58 -3.56
N ASP A 17 -4.37 1.42 -2.79
CA ASP A 17 -5.06 1.03 -1.55
C ASP A 17 -6.44 0.43 -1.82
N GLY A 18 -6.96 0.54 -3.05
CA GLY A 18 -8.30 0.06 -3.42
C GLY A 18 -9.42 0.90 -2.80
N THR A 19 -9.17 2.18 -2.51
CA THR A 19 -10.13 3.09 -1.85
C THR A 19 -10.85 4.02 -2.82
N LEU A 20 -10.53 3.96 -4.12
CA LEU A 20 -11.20 4.71 -5.17
C LEU A 20 -12.56 4.13 -5.53
N SER A 21 -13.46 4.99 -5.98
CA SER A 21 -14.71 4.58 -6.63
C SER A 21 -14.47 4.00 -8.03
N ASP A 22 -15.42 3.22 -8.54
CA ASP A 22 -15.33 2.62 -9.89
C ASP A 22 -15.10 3.66 -10.99
N ALA A 23 -15.70 4.85 -10.85
CA ALA A 23 -15.51 5.95 -11.80
C ALA A 23 -14.10 6.52 -11.78
N GLU A 24 -13.47 6.62 -10.61
CA GLU A 24 -12.10 7.09 -10.44
C GLU A 24 -11.09 6.04 -10.88
N VAL A 25 -11.37 4.76 -10.63
CA VAL A 25 -10.59 3.63 -11.14
C VAL A 25 -10.55 3.66 -12.67
N ALA A 26 -11.69 3.83 -13.33
CA ALA A 26 -11.74 3.92 -14.79
C ALA A 26 -10.96 5.13 -15.34
N GLN A 27 -11.03 6.29 -14.67
CA GLN A 27 -10.27 7.48 -15.04
C GLN A 27 -8.76 7.26 -14.88
N ALA A 28 -8.32 6.66 -13.78
CA ALA A 28 -6.92 6.35 -13.52
C ALA A 28 -6.39 5.33 -14.55
N GLN A 29 -7.14 4.26 -14.82
CA GLN A 29 -6.78 3.25 -15.82
C GLN A 29 -6.62 3.86 -17.21
N HIS A 30 -7.57 4.69 -17.64
CA HIS A 30 -7.48 5.38 -18.93
C HIS A 30 -6.22 6.26 -19.04
N HIS A 31 -5.85 6.95 -17.97
CA HIS A 31 -4.61 7.73 -17.95
C HIS A 31 -3.36 6.84 -17.99
N LEU A 32 -3.33 5.75 -17.22
CA LEU A 32 -2.20 4.82 -17.18
C LEU A 32 -1.98 4.13 -18.54
N GLU A 33 -3.03 3.88 -19.31
CA GLU A 33 -2.94 3.35 -20.68
C GLU A 33 -2.31 4.34 -21.66
N LEU A 34 -2.55 5.64 -21.47
CA LEU A 34 -2.06 6.70 -22.35
C LEU A 34 -0.70 7.27 -21.92
N CYS A 35 -0.35 7.18 -20.64
CA CYS A 35 0.84 7.78 -20.05
C CYS A 35 1.84 6.73 -19.57
N SER A 36 2.84 6.45 -20.42
CA SER A 36 3.92 5.50 -20.08
C SER A 36 4.76 5.89 -18.86
N TRP A 37 4.83 7.19 -18.51
CA TRP A 37 5.54 7.66 -17.33
C TRP A 37 4.80 7.32 -16.04
N CYS A 38 3.50 7.64 -15.95
CA CYS A 38 2.66 7.26 -14.81
C CYS A 38 2.55 5.74 -14.67
N ALA A 39 2.42 5.00 -15.78
CA ALA A 39 2.39 3.53 -15.76
C ALA A 39 3.66 2.92 -15.12
N LYS A 40 4.85 3.43 -15.46
CA LYS A 40 6.11 2.96 -14.85
C LYS A 40 6.16 3.20 -13.35
N ARG A 41 5.68 4.36 -12.89
CA ARG A 41 5.63 4.70 -11.46
C ARG A 41 4.66 3.80 -10.70
N TYR A 42 3.49 3.57 -11.27
CA TYR A 42 2.51 2.64 -10.72
C TYR A 42 3.10 1.23 -10.53
N HIS A 43 3.70 0.66 -11.56
CA HIS A 43 4.33 -0.66 -11.46
C HIS A 43 5.51 -0.70 -10.48
N PHE A 44 6.24 0.40 -10.33
CA PHE A 44 7.30 0.50 -9.33
C PHE A 44 6.71 0.42 -7.91
N GLU A 45 5.67 1.21 -7.62
CA GLU A 45 5.05 1.22 -6.30
C GLU A 45 4.35 -0.10 -5.96
N GLU A 46 3.68 -0.71 -6.92
CA GLU A 46 3.08 -2.05 -6.77
C GLU A 46 4.13 -3.08 -6.35
N ARG A 47 5.29 -3.10 -7.04
CA ARG A 47 6.42 -3.98 -6.71
C ARG A 47 7.01 -3.65 -5.35
N LEU A 48 7.16 -2.37 -5.01
CA LEU A 48 7.67 -1.94 -3.71
C LEU A 48 6.76 -2.44 -2.58
N ARG A 49 5.44 -2.28 -2.72
CA ARG A 49 4.45 -2.79 -1.74
C ARG A 49 4.55 -4.30 -1.56
N HIS A 50 4.79 -5.05 -2.63
CA HIS A 50 5.05 -6.48 -2.54
C HIS A 50 6.30 -6.78 -1.69
N TYR A 51 7.43 -6.11 -1.96
CA TYR A 51 8.65 -6.32 -1.17
C TYR A 51 8.51 -5.91 0.29
N VAL A 52 7.81 -4.81 0.58
CA VAL A 52 7.54 -4.38 1.96
C VAL A 52 6.74 -5.46 2.70
N ARG A 53 5.69 -6.03 2.08
CA ARG A 53 4.92 -7.13 2.69
C ARG A 53 5.77 -8.35 3.03
N VAL A 54 6.71 -8.70 2.14
CA VAL A 54 7.64 -9.81 2.40
C VAL A 54 8.58 -9.47 3.54
N ALA A 55 9.16 -8.26 3.55
CA ALA A 55 10.10 -7.83 4.57
C ALA A 55 9.48 -7.78 5.98
N VAL A 56 8.22 -7.36 6.10
CA VAL A 56 7.51 -7.30 7.40
C VAL A 56 6.92 -8.63 7.85
N SER A 57 7.09 -9.71 7.08
CA SER A 57 6.55 -11.03 7.41
C SER A 57 7.37 -11.80 8.45
N GLU A 58 8.43 -11.19 8.99
CA GLU A 58 9.29 -11.84 9.99
C GLU A 58 8.50 -12.19 11.26
N PRO A 59 8.40 -13.48 11.62
CA PRO A 59 7.66 -13.89 12.80
C PRO A 59 8.43 -13.49 14.06
N MET A 60 7.72 -12.99 15.07
CA MET A 60 8.30 -12.73 16.38
C MET A 60 8.91 -14.01 16.97
N SER A 61 10.16 -13.92 17.41
CA SER A 61 10.89 -15.05 18.00
C SER A 61 10.18 -15.60 19.25
N ALA A 62 10.35 -16.90 19.50
CA ALA A 62 9.74 -17.56 20.65
C ALA A 62 10.17 -16.93 21.99
N GLU A 63 11.42 -16.48 22.10
CA GLU A 63 11.94 -15.80 23.29
C GLU A 63 11.21 -14.48 23.55
N LEU A 64 11.04 -13.64 22.51
CA LEU A 64 10.32 -12.37 22.62
C LEU A 64 8.85 -12.58 23.01
N LYS A 65 8.19 -13.60 22.44
CA LYS A 65 6.82 -13.99 22.83
C LYS A 65 6.72 -14.41 24.30
N ALA A 66 7.70 -15.17 24.79
CA ALA A 66 7.74 -15.59 26.19
C ALA A 66 7.93 -14.39 27.13
N ARG A 67 8.86 -13.47 26.82
CA ARG A 67 9.06 -12.23 27.57
C ARG A 67 7.81 -11.36 27.61
N LEU A 68 7.13 -11.18 26.47
CA LEU A 68 5.86 -10.45 26.37
C LEU A 68 4.77 -11.08 27.23
N SER A 69 4.68 -12.42 27.23
CA SER A 69 3.68 -13.13 28.03
C SER A 69 3.92 -12.96 29.54
N ALA A 70 5.19 -12.94 29.97
CA ALA A 70 5.55 -12.71 31.37
C ALA A 70 5.26 -11.29 31.87
N LEU A 71 5.20 -10.30 30.96
CA LEU A 71 4.86 -8.91 31.27
C LEU A 71 3.35 -8.64 31.33
N ARG A 72 2.49 -9.60 30.96
CA ARG A 72 1.03 -9.42 31.08
C ARG A 72 0.64 -9.44 32.55
N THR A 73 0.31 -8.27 33.09
CA THR A 73 -0.42 -8.16 34.36
C THR A 73 -1.78 -8.83 34.19
N PRO A 74 -2.27 -9.64 35.15
CA PRO A 74 -3.64 -10.14 35.10
C PRO A 74 -4.59 -8.94 34.98
N LEU A 75 -5.48 -8.99 34.00
CA LEU A 75 -6.68 -8.16 34.01
C LEU A 75 -7.55 -8.74 35.11
N ASP A 76 -7.49 -8.14 36.30
CA ASP A 76 -8.35 -8.53 37.42
C ASP A 76 -9.81 -8.55 36.95
N ALA A 77 -10.49 -9.65 37.28
CA ALA A 77 -11.86 -9.99 36.91
C ALA A 77 -12.89 -9.17 37.69
#